data_AF-A0AAX3VLK4-F1
#
_entry.id   AF-A0AAX3VLK4-F1
#
_cell.length_a   1.000
_cell.length_b   1.000
_cell.length_c   1.000
_cell.angle_alpha   90.00
_cell.angle_beta   90.00
_cell.angle_gamma   90.00
#
_symmetry.space_group_name_H-M   'P 1'
#
loop_
_entity.id
_entity.type
_entity.pdbx_description
1 polymer ?
#
loop_
_entity_poly.entity_id
_entity_poly.type
_entity_poly.pdbx_seq_one_letter_code
_entity_poly.pdbx_strand_id
1 'polypeptide(L)'
;MVAYAKPWLSIEQQIAQLRGRGLTVDDTAEAAHLLEEVGYYRLTGYLYPARQSEPIAEDDGRSSIRVLNSYRPGTRLEHAAELIAFDRKLRLHVLEAVERIEVSLRTQVGYILGRRSAFAHLEPRTFTPAFVEPYVDDMTGETTSKHSKWLERIDERRASSKEAFVEHFRTKYDDQMPIWALTEILELGHLANLYKGLQNDVATEIAMHYAVPSKKILTSWIASTNYVRNVAAHQARLFNRKLVDAPTRPRGASIPLLVHLRDDHAPKQDFGLYNALAVMAYLLRSISGYSEWVNRLRNIVGGFPSVPFLGIDSMGFGEGWDRHELWSQASPGD
;
A
#
# COMPACT_ATOMS: atom_id res chain seq x y z
N MET A 1 21.99 -18.62 16.99
CA MET A 1 20.93 -19.17 16.12
C MET A 1 20.42 -20.45 16.77
N VAL A 2 19.11 -20.59 16.96
CA VAL A 2 18.49 -21.84 17.44
C VAL A 2 18.11 -22.67 16.22
N ALA A 3 18.50 -23.95 16.17
CA ALA A 3 18.16 -24.83 15.07
C ALA A 3 16.63 -25.02 14.99
N TYR A 4 16.07 -24.99 13.78
CA TYR A 4 14.66 -25.23 13.56
C TYR A 4 14.34 -26.72 13.76
N ALA A 5 13.57 -27.03 14.80
CA ALA A 5 13.24 -28.41 15.20
C ALA A 5 11.73 -28.73 15.14
N LYS A 6 10.90 -27.82 14.59
CA LYS A 6 9.44 -28.05 14.54
C LYS A 6 9.11 -29.04 13.41
N PRO A 7 8.40 -30.15 13.70
CA PRO A 7 8.05 -31.13 12.69
C PRO A 7 7.01 -30.59 11.71
N TRP A 8 6.91 -31.23 10.53
CA TRP A 8 5.76 -31.07 9.66
C TRP A 8 4.50 -31.62 10.34
N LEU A 9 3.36 -30.97 10.12
CA LEU A 9 2.07 -31.36 10.68
C LEU A 9 1.05 -31.60 9.57
N SER A 10 0.31 -32.72 9.65
CA SER A 10 -0.87 -32.97 8.81
C SER A 10 -2.01 -31.98 9.11
N ILE A 11 -3.03 -31.92 8.26
CA ILE A 11 -4.19 -31.04 8.46
C ILE A 11 -4.89 -31.35 9.80
N GLU A 12 -5.06 -32.63 10.13
CA GLU A 12 -5.66 -33.07 11.39
C GLU A 12 -4.82 -32.63 12.60
N GLN A 13 -3.49 -32.76 12.49
CA GLN A 13 -2.56 -32.31 13.54
C GLN A 13 -2.55 -30.79 13.70
N GLN A 14 -2.70 -30.05 12.59
CA GLN A 14 -2.86 -28.60 12.61
C GLN A 14 -4.15 -28.19 13.30
N ILE A 15 -5.29 -28.84 13.01
CA ILE A 15 -6.57 -28.60 13.68
C ILE A 15 -6.48 -28.90 15.18
N ALA A 16 -5.88 -30.04 15.54
CA ALA A 16 -5.65 -30.41 16.93
C ALA A 16 -4.79 -29.35 17.66
N GLN A 17 -3.75 -28.83 16.99
CA GLN A 17 -2.93 -27.74 17.54
C GLN A 17 -3.71 -26.43 17.70
N LEU A 18 -4.61 -26.09 16.78
CA LEU A 18 -5.46 -24.90 16.91
C LEU A 18 -6.41 -25.02 18.10
N ARG A 19 -7.09 -26.18 18.25
CA ARG A 19 -7.91 -26.49 19.43
C ARG A 19 -7.12 -26.42 20.72
N GLY A 20 -5.93 -27.01 20.75
CA GLY A 20 -5.04 -26.98 21.91
C GLY A 20 -4.56 -25.57 22.29
N ARG A 21 -4.62 -24.60 21.37
CA ARG A 21 -4.34 -23.19 21.63
C ARG A 21 -5.59 -22.38 22.02
N GLY A 22 -6.73 -23.04 22.21
CA GLY A 22 -7.99 -22.40 22.59
C GLY A 22 -8.79 -21.82 21.42
N LEU A 23 -8.53 -22.25 20.18
CA LEU A 23 -9.40 -21.92 19.05
C LEU A 23 -10.62 -22.84 19.05
N THR A 24 -11.82 -22.28 19.04
CA THR A 24 -13.06 -23.04 18.82
C THR A 24 -13.14 -23.45 17.35
N VAL A 25 -13.27 -24.76 17.13
CA VAL A 25 -13.42 -25.38 15.80
C VAL A 25 -14.63 -26.29 15.88
N ASP A 26 -15.78 -25.77 15.43
CA ASP A 26 -17.07 -26.44 15.52
C ASP A 26 -17.19 -27.56 14.49
N ASP A 27 -16.87 -27.28 13.22
CA ASP A 27 -16.83 -28.26 12.14
C ASP A 27 -15.36 -28.59 11.76
N THR A 28 -15.00 -29.86 11.87
CA THR A 28 -13.63 -30.34 11.56
C THR A 28 -13.40 -30.44 10.05
N ALA A 29 -14.43 -30.77 9.27
CA ALA A 29 -14.34 -30.88 7.82
C ALA A 29 -14.20 -29.49 7.19
N GLU A 30 -14.96 -28.51 7.65
CA GLU A 30 -14.79 -27.11 7.22
C GLU A 30 -13.40 -26.57 7.58
N ALA A 31 -12.91 -26.90 8.78
CA ALA A 31 -11.55 -26.54 9.19
C ALA A 31 -10.47 -27.13 8.28
N ALA A 32 -10.64 -28.39 7.89
CA ALA A 32 -9.72 -29.06 6.97
C ALA A 32 -9.73 -28.37 5.61
N HIS A 33 -10.92 -28.15 5.02
CA HIS A 33 -11.06 -27.48 3.73
C HIS A 33 -10.43 -26.08 3.73
N LEU A 34 -10.69 -25.27 4.76
CA LEU A 34 -10.10 -23.93 4.87
C LEU A 34 -8.57 -24.00 4.98
N LEU A 35 -8.02 -24.94 5.77
CA LEU A 35 -6.57 -25.11 5.90
C LEU A 35 -5.92 -25.59 4.60
N GLU A 36 -6.59 -26.45 3.83
CA GLU A 36 -6.15 -26.88 2.50
C GLU A 36 -6.14 -25.71 1.51
N GLU A 37 -7.16 -24.84 1.55
CA GLU A 37 -7.27 -23.71 0.65
C GLU A 37 -6.26 -22.60 0.96
N VAL A 38 -6.18 -22.17 2.23
CA VAL A 38 -5.41 -20.96 2.60
C VAL A 38 -4.07 -21.25 3.27
N GLY A 39 -3.90 -22.45 3.81
CA GLY A 39 -2.71 -22.85 4.58
C GLY A 39 -2.69 -22.32 6.01
N TYR A 40 -2.02 -23.08 6.88
CA TYR A 40 -1.91 -22.80 8.32
C TYR A 40 -1.40 -21.40 8.66
N TYR A 41 -0.32 -20.97 8.01
CA TYR A 41 0.33 -19.68 8.32
C TYR A 41 -0.54 -18.49 7.93
N ARG A 42 -1.29 -18.59 6.83
CA ARG A 42 -2.23 -17.53 6.42
C ARG A 42 -3.35 -17.45 7.45
N LEU A 43 -4.01 -18.56 7.73
CA LEU A 43 -5.10 -18.65 8.70
C LEU A 43 -4.70 -18.08 10.07
N THR A 44 -3.62 -18.58 10.65
CA THR A 44 -3.13 -18.12 11.95
C THR A 44 -2.60 -16.69 11.93
N GLY A 45 -2.16 -16.21 10.76
CA GLY A 45 -1.86 -14.81 10.52
C GLY A 45 -3.07 -13.92 10.79
N TYR A 46 -4.24 -14.24 10.21
CA TYR A 46 -5.48 -13.48 10.42
C TYR A 46 -5.98 -13.53 11.86
N LEU A 47 -5.76 -14.64 12.57
CA LEU A 47 -6.06 -14.79 13.99
C LEU A 47 -5.00 -14.23 14.94
N TYR A 48 -3.89 -13.69 14.44
CA TYR A 48 -2.86 -13.11 15.31
C TYR A 48 -3.38 -12.04 16.30
N PRO A 49 -4.29 -11.12 15.94
CA PRO A 49 -4.87 -10.15 16.88
C PRO A 49 -5.73 -10.79 17.97
N ALA A 50 -6.23 -12.01 17.73
CA ALA A 50 -7.02 -12.79 18.68
C ALA A 50 -6.17 -13.45 19.77
N ARG A 51 -4.83 -13.35 19.70
CA ARG A 51 -3.96 -13.96 20.70
C ARG A 51 -4.04 -13.23 22.03
N GLN A 52 -3.88 -13.99 23.10
CA GLN A 52 -3.70 -13.44 24.43
C GLN A 52 -2.39 -12.66 24.47
N SER A 53 -2.36 -11.62 25.30
CA SER A 53 -1.20 -10.77 25.46
C SER A 53 -1.07 -10.35 26.91
N GLU A 54 0.16 -10.31 27.41
CA GLU A 54 0.47 -9.91 28.78
C GLU A 54 1.49 -8.76 28.79
N PRO A 55 1.39 -7.81 29.74
CA PRO A 55 2.41 -6.80 29.93
C PRO A 55 3.66 -7.43 30.54
N ILE A 56 4.83 -6.99 30.09
CA ILE A 56 6.13 -7.29 30.68
C ILE A 56 6.72 -5.98 31.18
N ALA A 57 7.08 -5.95 32.45
CA ALA A 57 7.88 -4.86 33.00
C ALA A 57 9.32 -4.99 32.51
N GLU A 58 9.85 -3.92 31.93
CA GLU A 58 11.25 -3.81 31.55
C GLU A 58 12.06 -3.12 32.67
N ASP A 59 13.36 -3.42 32.73
CA ASP A 59 14.26 -2.92 33.77
C ASP A 59 14.40 -1.38 33.76
N ASP A 60 14.06 -0.72 32.65
CA ASP A 60 14.07 0.75 32.49
C ASP A 60 12.76 1.44 32.91
N GLY A 61 11.82 0.68 33.49
CA GLY A 61 10.51 1.17 33.93
C GLY A 61 9.47 1.27 32.81
N ARG A 62 9.77 0.83 31.59
CA ARG A 62 8.79 0.71 30.50
C ARG A 62 8.03 -0.60 30.60
N SER A 63 6.83 -0.62 30.00
CA SER A 63 6.06 -1.86 29.82
C SER A 63 6.01 -2.22 28.34
N SER A 64 6.42 -3.44 27.98
CA SER A 64 6.17 -4.01 26.66
C SER A 64 5.06 -5.06 26.70
N ILE A 65 4.54 -5.44 25.54
CA ILE A 65 3.48 -6.44 25.42
C ILE A 65 4.05 -7.71 24.80
N ARG A 66 3.91 -8.83 25.50
CA ARG A 66 4.21 -10.14 24.94
C ARG A 66 2.95 -10.80 24.42
N VAL A 67 2.98 -11.18 23.14
CA VAL A 67 1.91 -11.96 22.52
C VAL A 67 2.15 -13.44 22.78
N LEU A 68 1.15 -14.10 23.36
CA LEU A 68 1.18 -15.52 23.71
C LEU A 68 0.76 -16.40 22.52
N ASN A 69 0.91 -17.71 22.67
CA ASN A 69 0.50 -18.67 21.64
C ASN A 69 -0.99 -19.03 21.70
N SER A 70 -1.65 -18.81 22.85
CA SER A 70 -3.05 -19.13 23.07
C SER A 70 -3.96 -18.01 22.57
N TYR A 71 -5.15 -18.37 22.11
CA TYR A 71 -6.20 -17.45 21.68
C TYR A 71 -7.04 -16.97 22.87
N ARG A 72 -7.62 -15.78 22.72
CA ARG A 72 -8.59 -15.23 23.68
C ARG A 72 -9.86 -16.11 23.68
N PRO A 73 -10.53 -16.30 24.84
CA PRO A 73 -11.79 -17.01 24.90
C PRO A 73 -12.80 -16.47 23.88
N GLY A 74 -13.54 -17.36 23.24
CA GLY A 74 -14.51 -17.01 22.19
C GLY A 74 -13.89 -16.79 20.80
N THR A 75 -12.59 -17.02 20.60
CA THR A 75 -12.00 -17.01 19.25
C THR A 75 -12.42 -18.27 18.49
N ARG A 76 -13.07 -18.10 17.34
CA ARG A 76 -13.55 -19.17 16.47
C ARG A 76 -12.78 -19.22 15.16
N LEU A 77 -12.76 -20.39 14.51
CA LEU A 77 -12.22 -20.56 13.17
C LEU A 77 -12.89 -19.64 12.14
N GLU A 78 -14.22 -19.49 12.22
CA GLU A 78 -15.05 -18.65 11.34
C GLU A 78 -14.53 -17.22 11.25
N HIS A 79 -14.05 -16.65 12.36
CA HIS A 79 -13.46 -15.30 12.36
C HIS A 79 -12.27 -15.20 11.39
N ALA A 80 -11.47 -16.26 11.23
CA ALA A 80 -10.38 -16.28 10.27
C ALA A 80 -10.91 -16.26 8.83
N ALA A 81 -11.90 -17.09 8.52
CA ALA A 81 -12.52 -17.17 7.20
C ALA A 81 -13.13 -15.84 6.78
N GLU A 82 -13.91 -15.22 7.69
CA GLU A 82 -14.55 -13.93 7.46
C GLU A 82 -13.53 -12.81 7.25
N LEU A 83 -12.47 -12.75 8.08
CA LEU A 83 -11.42 -11.74 7.92
C LEU A 83 -10.61 -11.94 6.63
N ILE A 84 -10.37 -13.18 6.19
CA ILE A 84 -9.73 -13.48 4.91
C ILE A 84 -10.59 -12.97 3.76
N ALA A 85 -11.90 -13.26 3.80
CA ALA A 85 -12.86 -12.84 2.78
C ALA A 85 -12.99 -11.31 2.72
N PHE A 86 -13.09 -10.65 3.88
CA PHE A 86 -13.09 -9.19 3.99
C PHE A 86 -11.81 -8.59 3.40
N ASP A 87 -10.63 -9.06 3.82
CA ASP A 87 -9.35 -8.52 3.38
C ASP A 87 -9.12 -8.74 1.88
N ARG A 88 -9.64 -9.83 1.31
CA ARG A 88 -9.65 -10.04 -0.14
C ARG A 88 -10.43 -8.94 -0.86
N LYS A 89 -11.66 -8.63 -0.42
CA LYS A 89 -12.48 -7.55 -1.01
C LYS A 89 -11.76 -6.20 -0.90
N LEU A 90 -11.18 -5.92 0.27
CA LEU A 90 -10.43 -4.71 0.53
C LEU A 90 -9.18 -4.58 -0.36
N ARG A 91 -8.38 -5.65 -0.50
CA ARG A 91 -7.19 -5.66 -1.38
C ARG A 91 -7.54 -5.39 -2.84
N LEU A 92 -8.60 -6.01 -3.35
CA LEU A 92 -9.07 -5.77 -4.73
C LEU A 92 -9.51 -4.32 -4.92
N HIS A 93 -10.21 -3.76 -3.93
CA HIS A 93 -10.68 -2.38 -3.98
C HIS A 93 -9.53 -1.36 -3.90
N VAL A 94 -8.47 -1.66 -3.15
CA VAL A 94 -7.22 -0.87 -3.14
C VAL A 94 -6.51 -0.96 -4.49
N LEU A 95 -6.41 -2.15 -5.09
CA LEU A 95 -5.79 -2.30 -6.41
C LEU A 95 -6.52 -1.51 -7.49
N GLU A 96 -7.85 -1.43 -7.40
CA GLU A 96 -8.65 -0.59 -8.29
C GLU A 96 -8.32 0.90 -8.16
N ALA A 97 -8.18 1.43 -6.93
CA ALA A 97 -7.74 2.82 -6.74
C ALA A 97 -6.34 3.06 -7.32
N VAL A 98 -5.42 2.13 -7.06
CA VAL A 98 -4.03 2.26 -7.48
C VAL A 98 -3.93 2.27 -9.00
N GLU A 99 -4.66 1.40 -9.70
CA GLU A 99 -4.67 1.36 -11.17
C GLU A 99 -5.02 2.74 -11.76
N ARG A 100 -6.11 3.36 -11.31
CA ARG A 100 -6.53 4.70 -11.74
C ARG A 100 -5.49 5.78 -11.43
N ILE A 101 -4.93 5.77 -10.21
CA ILE A 101 -3.90 6.72 -9.77
C ILE A 101 -2.62 6.55 -10.60
N GLU A 102 -2.21 5.31 -10.87
CA GLU A 102 -1.00 4.98 -11.62
C GLU A 102 -1.10 5.45 -13.08
N VAL A 103 -2.24 5.18 -13.73
CA VAL A 103 -2.52 5.66 -15.10
C VAL A 103 -2.50 7.18 -15.15
N SER A 104 -3.23 7.85 -14.26
CA SER A 104 -3.23 9.33 -14.21
C SER A 104 -1.81 9.88 -13.98
N LEU A 105 -1.02 9.27 -13.09
CA LEU A 105 0.34 9.70 -12.81
C LEU A 105 1.27 9.52 -14.02
N ARG A 106 1.15 8.41 -14.77
CA ARG A 106 1.86 8.22 -16.04
C ARG A 106 1.55 9.35 -17.01
N THR A 107 0.27 9.64 -17.20
CA THR A 107 -0.19 10.70 -18.10
C THR A 107 0.37 12.06 -17.70
N GLN A 108 0.26 12.45 -16.42
CA GLN A 108 0.76 13.74 -15.94
C GLN A 108 2.28 13.86 -16.07
N VAL A 109 3.03 12.81 -15.71
CA VAL A 109 4.49 12.78 -15.85
C VAL A 109 4.88 12.90 -17.32
N GLY A 110 4.29 12.07 -18.19
CA GLY A 110 4.56 12.06 -19.64
C GLY A 110 4.26 13.40 -20.30
N TYR A 111 3.11 14.00 -19.97
CA TYR A 111 2.68 15.30 -20.51
C TYR A 111 3.57 16.45 -20.02
N ILE A 112 3.79 16.56 -18.71
CA ILE A 112 4.53 17.70 -18.13
C ILE A 112 6.00 17.66 -18.53
N LEU A 113 6.64 16.48 -18.51
CA LEU A 113 8.02 16.33 -18.98
C LEU A 113 8.12 16.47 -20.50
N GLY A 114 7.17 15.91 -21.24
CA GLY A 114 7.14 15.95 -22.71
C GLY A 114 7.08 17.38 -23.27
N ARG A 115 6.40 18.31 -22.57
CA ARG A 115 6.40 19.75 -22.93
C ARG A 115 7.79 20.40 -22.84
N ARG A 116 8.72 19.85 -22.06
CA ARG A 116 10.10 20.36 -21.96
C ARG A 116 10.99 19.77 -23.05
N SER A 117 10.92 18.45 -23.23
CA SER A 117 11.68 17.71 -24.22
C SER A 117 11.15 16.28 -24.31
N ALA A 118 11.20 15.69 -25.50
CA ALA A 118 10.91 14.26 -25.70
C ALA A 118 11.74 13.37 -24.76
N PHE A 119 12.98 13.77 -24.48
CA PHE A 119 13.94 13.02 -23.69
C PHE A 119 14.27 13.69 -22.35
N ALA A 120 13.36 14.51 -21.81
CA ALA A 120 13.57 15.21 -20.54
C ALA A 120 13.98 14.29 -19.38
N HIS A 121 13.58 13.02 -19.41
CA HIS A 121 13.96 11.99 -18.43
C HIS A 121 15.45 11.56 -18.49
N LEU A 122 16.16 11.88 -19.58
CA LEU A 122 17.60 11.68 -19.73
C LEU A 122 18.40 12.93 -19.33
N GLU A 123 17.76 14.09 -19.26
CA GLU A 123 18.42 15.37 -19.09
C GLU A 123 18.64 15.69 -17.60
N PRO A 124 19.89 15.82 -17.10
CA PRO A 124 20.16 16.06 -15.68
C PRO A 124 19.48 17.31 -15.11
N ARG A 125 19.28 18.35 -15.93
CA ARG A 125 18.59 19.60 -15.56
C ARG A 125 17.13 19.40 -15.12
N THR A 126 16.51 18.29 -15.50
CA THR A 126 15.14 17.93 -15.09
C THR A 126 15.07 17.52 -13.62
N PHE A 127 16.21 17.16 -13.02
CA PHE A 127 16.29 16.52 -11.73
C PHE A 127 17.05 17.35 -10.69
N THR A 128 16.75 17.12 -9.42
CA THR A 128 17.49 17.71 -8.30
C THR A 128 18.94 17.20 -8.26
N PRO A 129 19.90 17.98 -7.75
CA PRO A 129 21.30 17.54 -7.63
C PRO A 129 21.44 16.18 -6.94
N ALA A 130 20.77 15.97 -5.80
CA ALA A 130 20.80 14.72 -5.04
C ALA A 130 20.28 13.45 -5.78
N PHE A 131 19.70 13.60 -6.97
CA PHE A 131 19.27 12.50 -7.82
C PHE A 131 20.31 12.15 -8.89
N VAL A 132 21.06 13.14 -9.39
CA VAL A 132 22.04 12.99 -10.48
C VAL A 132 23.49 12.99 -10.00
N GLU A 133 23.75 13.50 -8.79
CA GLU A 133 25.08 13.54 -8.20
C GLU A 133 25.66 12.13 -8.04
N PRO A 134 26.91 11.90 -8.49
CA PRO A 134 27.58 10.62 -8.33
C PRO A 134 27.88 10.32 -6.86
N TYR A 135 27.78 9.05 -6.49
CA TYR A 135 28.23 8.48 -5.22
C TYR A 135 28.82 7.08 -5.46
N VAL A 136 29.62 6.58 -4.52
CA VAL A 136 30.14 5.21 -4.56
C VAL A 136 29.10 4.28 -3.95
N ASP A 137 28.67 3.27 -4.71
CA ASP A 137 27.74 2.27 -4.18
C ASP A 137 28.42 1.34 -3.17
N ASP A 138 27.87 1.25 -1.95
CA ASP A 138 28.46 0.44 -0.88
C ASP A 138 28.48 -1.07 -1.19
N MET A 139 27.60 -1.56 -2.08
CA MET A 139 27.50 -2.97 -2.43
C MET A 139 28.38 -3.35 -3.62
N THR A 140 28.49 -2.49 -4.64
CA THR A 140 29.26 -2.78 -5.86
C THR A 140 30.64 -2.11 -5.90
N GLY A 141 30.84 -1.03 -5.14
CA GLY A 141 32.04 -0.20 -5.17
C GLY A 141 32.12 0.73 -6.39
N GLU A 142 31.10 0.74 -7.25
CA GLU A 142 31.09 1.52 -8.48
C GLU A 142 30.56 2.93 -8.25
N THR A 143 31.08 3.89 -9.03
CA THR A 143 30.55 5.27 -9.05
C THR A 143 29.27 5.31 -9.87
N THR A 144 28.16 5.70 -9.26
CA THR A 144 26.83 5.74 -9.88
C THR A 144 26.00 6.91 -9.33
N SER A 145 24.78 7.11 -9.82
CA SER A 145 23.82 8.08 -9.28
C SER A 145 22.43 7.44 -9.17
N LYS A 146 21.49 8.07 -8.45
CA LYS A 146 20.11 7.55 -8.38
C LYS A 146 19.42 7.58 -9.74
N HIS A 147 19.77 8.57 -10.58
CA HIS A 147 19.30 8.68 -11.96
C HIS A 147 19.88 7.58 -12.83
N SER A 148 21.18 7.30 -12.75
CA SER A 148 21.85 6.20 -13.48
C SER A 148 21.22 4.85 -13.12
N LYS A 149 21.05 4.55 -11.83
CA LYS A 149 20.34 3.34 -11.38
C LYS A 149 18.89 3.27 -11.82
N TRP A 150 18.22 4.42 -11.93
CA TRP A 150 16.87 4.46 -12.45
C TRP A 150 16.86 4.12 -13.94
N LEU A 151 17.78 4.68 -14.73
CA LEU A 151 17.95 4.38 -16.15
C LEU A 151 18.28 2.90 -16.39
N GLU A 152 19.20 2.31 -15.63
CA GLU A 152 19.54 0.87 -15.71
C GLU A 152 18.29 -0.02 -15.56
N ARG A 153 17.42 0.28 -14.57
CA ARG A 153 16.16 -0.45 -14.39
C ARG A 153 15.20 -0.24 -15.57
N ILE A 154 15.18 0.96 -16.15
CA ILE A 154 14.34 1.23 -17.33
C ILE A 154 14.86 0.45 -18.53
N ASP A 155 16.17 0.35 -18.71
CA ASP A 155 16.81 -0.43 -19.77
C ASP A 155 16.45 -1.91 -19.65
N GLU A 156 16.48 -2.46 -18.44
CA GLU A 156 16.02 -3.83 -18.16
C GLU A 156 14.54 -4.04 -18.51
N ARG A 157 13.66 -3.07 -18.20
CA ARG A 157 12.23 -3.16 -18.59
C ARG A 157 12.04 -3.02 -20.09
N ARG A 158 12.79 -2.15 -20.77
CA ARG A 158 12.77 -2.02 -22.22
C ARG A 158 13.20 -3.31 -22.88
N ALA A 159 14.34 -3.86 -22.48
CA ALA A 159 14.91 -5.08 -23.04
C ALA A 159 14.00 -6.31 -22.85
N SER A 160 13.29 -6.39 -21.71
CA SER A 160 12.37 -7.49 -21.42
C SER A 160 10.95 -7.30 -21.97
N SER A 161 10.59 -6.11 -22.45
CA SER A 161 9.25 -5.82 -22.95
C SER A 161 9.00 -6.42 -24.33
N LYS A 162 7.83 -7.06 -24.47
CA LYS A 162 7.31 -7.67 -25.71
C LYS A 162 6.15 -6.88 -26.31
N GLU A 163 5.87 -5.70 -25.77
CA GLU A 163 4.80 -4.84 -26.27
C GLU A 163 5.11 -4.33 -27.69
N ALA A 164 4.11 -4.35 -28.56
CA ALA A 164 4.29 -4.03 -29.99
C ALA A 164 4.81 -2.59 -30.20
N PHE A 165 4.40 -1.65 -29.37
CA PHE A 165 4.88 -0.27 -29.47
C PHE A 165 6.36 -0.13 -29.05
N VAL A 166 6.84 -0.95 -28.11
CA VAL A 166 8.26 -0.95 -27.71
C VAL A 166 9.12 -1.53 -28.84
N GLU A 167 8.68 -2.62 -29.47
CA GLU A 167 9.35 -3.18 -30.65
C GLU A 167 9.40 -2.18 -31.81
N HIS A 168 8.36 -1.37 -31.99
CA HIS A 168 8.36 -0.27 -32.95
C HIS A 168 9.47 0.76 -32.66
N PHE A 169 9.67 1.13 -31.40
CA PHE A 169 10.76 2.05 -31.02
C PHE A 169 12.14 1.44 -31.21
N ARG A 170 12.30 0.16 -30.86
CA ARG A 170 13.55 -0.59 -31.06
C ARG A 170 13.98 -0.64 -32.51
N THR A 171 13.05 -0.93 -33.42
CA THR A 171 13.33 -1.11 -34.85
C THR A 171 13.45 0.20 -35.63
N LYS A 172 12.67 1.22 -35.26
CA LYS A 172 12.57 2.47 -36.04
C LYS A 172 13.37 3.63 -35.47
N TYR A 173 13.59 3.68 -34.15
CA TYR A 173 14.13 4.84 -33.46
C TYR A 173 15.33 4.51 -32.55
N ASP A 174 16.10 3.47 -32.88
CA ASP A 174 17.30 3.07 -32.13
C ASP A 174 17.02 2.88 -30.62
N ASP A 175 15.85 2.29 -30.31
CA ASP A 175 15.34 2.06 -28.95
C ASP A 175 15.13 3.32 -28.10
N GLN A 176 15.16 4.51 -28.73
CA GLN A 176 14.90 5.78 -28.07
C GLN A 176 13.40 6.02 -27.92
N MET A 177 12.92 5.94 -26.68
CA MET A 177 11.51 6.18 -26.35
C MET A 177 11.34 7.60 -25.77
N PRO A 178 10.44 8.43 -26.31
CA PRO A 178 10.10 9.69 -25.67
C PRO A 178 9.34 9.43 -24.35
N ILE A 179 9.40 10.38 -23.42
CA ILE A 179 8.89 10.20 -22.05
C ILE A 179 7.42 9.78 -21.97
N TRP A 180 6.54 10.28 -22.85
CA TRP A 180 5.12 9.92 -22.87
C TRP A 180 4.85 8.49 -23.37
N ALA A 181 5.76 7.91 -24.16
CA ALA A 181 5.70 6.49 -24.53
C ALA A 181 6.39 5.64 -23.46
N LEU A 182 7.48 6.14 -22.88
CA LEU A 182 8.23 5.45 -21.84
C LEU A 182 7.38 5.19 -20.60
N THR A 183 6.54 6.15 -20.19
CA THR A 183 5.69 6.02 -19.01
C THR A 183 4.77 4.80 -19.05
N GLU A 184 4.37 4.33 -20.24
CA GLU A 184 3.49 3.16 -20.42
C GLU A 184 4.13 1.84 -19.99
N ILE A 185 5.46 1.74 -19.98
CA ILE A 185 6.18 0.54 -19.49
C ILE A 185 6.67 0.69 -18.04
N LEU A 186 6.49 1.85 -17.42
CA LEU A 186 6.93 2.11 -16.05
C LEU A 186 5.92 1.56 -15.06
N GLU A 187 6.34 0.68 -14.15
CA GLU A 187 5.60 0.38 -12.94
C GLU A 187 5.52 1.60 -11.99
N LEU A 188 4.52 1.62 -11.11
CA LEU A 188 4.37 2.65 -10.07
C LEU A 188 5.65 2.91 -9.27
N GLY A 189 6.45 1.89 -8.97
CA GLY A 189 7.74 2.05 -8.29
C GLY A 189 8.76 2.87 -9.09
N HIS A 190 8.80 2.69 -10.42
CA HIS A 190 9.67 3.49 -11.30
C HIS A 190 9.19 4.94 -11.40
N LEU A 191 7.88 5.15 -11.51
CA LEU A 191 7.27 6.49 -11.51
C LEU A 191 7.51 7.22 -10.19
N ALA A 192 7.37 6.52 -9.05
CA ALA A 192 7.62 7.08 -7.73
C ALA A 192 9.06 7.56 -7.58
N ASN A 193 10.03 6.78 -8.06
CA ASN A 193 11.44 7.14 -8.00
C ASN A 193 11.77 8.32 -8.94
N LEU A 194 11.24 8.29 -10.17
CA LEU A 194 11.37 9.40 -11.13
C LEU A 194 10.81 10.70 -10.54
N TYR A 195 9.56 10.67 -10.07
CA TYR A 195 8.88 11.82 -9.47
C TYR A 195 9.65 12.41 -8.28
N LYS A 196 10.18 11.55 -7.40
CA LYS A 196 11.02 11.97 -6.27
C LYS A 196 12.28 12.71 -6.74
N GLY A 197 12.85 12.33 -7.88
CA GLY A 197 14.05 12.95 -8.45
C GLY A 197 13.83 14.30 -9.13
N LEU A 198 12.61 14.60 -9.60
CA LEU A 198 12.29 15.81 -10.38
C LEU A 198 12.62 17.11 -9.66
N GLN A 199 12.99 18.17 -10.40
CA GLN A 199 13.07 19.52 -9.84
C GLN A 199 11.74 19.96 -9.19
N ASN A 200 11.83 20.84 -8.19
CA ASN A 200 10.68 21.15 -7.34
C ASN A 200 9.53 21.83 -8.10
N ASP A 201 9.84 22.68 -9.07
CA ASP A 201 8.88 23.33 -9.97
C ASP A 201 8.09 22.29 -10.78
N VAL A 202 8.78 21.35 -11.45
CA VAL A 202 8.16 20.27 -12.24
C VAL A 202 7.27 19.40 -11.38
N ALA A 203 7.81 18.93 -10.26
CA ALA A 203 7.11 17.99 -9.40
C ALA A 203 5.89 18.63 -8.72
N THR A 204 5.98 19.92 -8.40
CA THR A 204 4.85 20.67 -7.84
C THR A 204 3.77 20.88 -8.88
N GLU A 205 4.11 21.14 -10.14
CA GLU A 205 3.11 21.21 -11.22
C GLU A 205 2.31 19.90 -11.34
N ILE A 206 3.00 18.74 -11.33
CA ILE A 206 2.33 17.43 -11.28
C ILE A 206 1.48 17.27 -10.01
N ALA A 207 1.96 17.73 -8.85
CA ALA A 207 1.21 17.64 -7.59
C ALA A 207 -0.08 18.47 -7.61
N MET A 208 -0.04 19.65 -8.24
CA MET A 208 -1.19 20.55 -8.34
C MET A 208 -2.32 19.96 -9.18
N HIS A 209 -2.02 19.06 -10.13
CA HIS A 209 -3.07 18.29 -10.84
C HIS A 209 -3.98 17.52 -9.87
N TYR A 210 -3.42 17.03 -8.75
CA TYR A 210 -4.15 16.31 -7.71
C TYR A 210 -4.61 17.20 -6.55
N ALA A 211 -4.56 18.53 -6.72
CA ALA A 211 -4.75 19.49 -5.65
C ALA A 211 -3.84 19.24 -4.42
N VAL A 212 -2.61 18.75 -4.64
CA VAL A 212 -1.61 18.54 -3.60
C VAL A 212 -0.61 19.70 -3.60
N PRO A 213 -0.38 20.39 -2.47
CA PRO A 213 0.30 21.68 -2.48
C PRO A 213 1.83 21.59 -2.59
N SER A 214 2.43 20.40 -2.57
CA SER A 214 3.89 20.28 -2.67
C SER A 214 4.36 18.93 -3.18
N LYS A 215 5.55 18.95 -3.81
CA LYS A 215 6.34 17.75 -4.15
C LYS A 215 6.47 16.79 -2.98
N LYS A 216 6.77 17.30 -1.79
CA LYS A 216 7.03 16.49 -0.59
C LYS A 216 5.83 15.64 -0.20
N ILE A 217 4.64 16.23 -0.20
CA ILE A 217 3.40 15.53 0.20
C ILE A 217 3.06 14.47 -0.85
N LEU A 218 3.04 14.81 -2.15
CA LEU A 218 2.72 13.84 -3.18
C LEU A 218 3.75 12.70 -3.24
N THR A 219 5.05 12.99 -3.04
CA THR A 219 6.09 11.95 -2.96
C THR A 219 5.76 10.92 -1.88
N SER A 220 5.33 11.39 -0.70
CA SER A 220 4.96 10.52 0.42
C SER A 220 3.69 9.73 0.14
N TRP A 221 2.69 10.32 -0.53
CA TRP A 221 1.45 9.64 -0.86
C TRP A 221 1.61 8.60 -1.97
N ILE A 222 2.43 8.87 -2.99
CA ILE A 222 2.81 7.89 -4.00
C ILE A 222 3.56 6.72 -3.35
N ALA A 223 4.49 6.98 -2.42
CA ALA A 223 5.20 5.93 -1.70
C ALA A 223 4.25 5.05 -0.88
N SER A 224 3.29 5.66 -0.17
CA SER A 224 2.28 4.91 0.61
C SER A 224 1.34 4.09 -0.29
N THR A 225 0.92 4.68 -1.42
CA THR A 225 0.12 4.01 -2.46
C THR A 225 0.84 2.79 -3.03
N ASN A 226 2.12 2.95 -3.38
CA ASN A 226 2.96 1.86 -3.88
C ASN A 226 3.16 0.75 -2.82
N TYR A 227 3.33 1.13 -1.54
CA TYR A 227 3.44 0.16 -0.45
C TYR A 227 2.18 -0.70 -0.33
N VAL A 228 0.99 -0.10 -0.24
CA VAL A 228 -0.24 -0.89 -0.09
C VAL A 228 -0.59 -1.65 -1.36
N ARG A 229 -0.25 -1.12 -2.54
CA ARG A 229 -0.31 -1.86 -3.82
C ARG A 229 0.49 -3.15 -3.73
N ASN A 230 1.74 -3.08 -3.28
CA ASN A 230 2.59 -4.27 -3.19
C ASN A 230 2.06 -5.27 -2.16
N VAL A 231 1.59 -4.80 -1.00
CA VAL A 231 0.92 -5.68 -0.02
C VAL A 231 -0.28 -6.38 -0.64
N ALA A 232 -1.12 -5.64 -1.37
CA ALA A 232 -2.31 -6.18 -2.02
C ALA A 232 -1.97 -7.17 -3.15
N ALA A 233 -1.05 -6.81 -4.04
CA ALA A 233 -0.62 -7.61 -5.19
C ALA A 233 0.05 -8.93 -4.77
N HIS A 234 0.84 -8.91 -3.69
CA HIS A 234 1.44 -10.11 -3.10
C HIS A 234 0.46 -10.92 -2.23
N GLN A 235 -0.83 -10.57 -2.22
CA GLN A 235 -1.87 -11.24 -1.43
C GLN A 235 -1.54 -11.31 0.07
N ALA A 236 -0.77 -10.36 0.59
CA ALA A 236 -0.46 -10.28 2.01
C ALA A 236 -1.62 -9.61 2.77
N ARG A 237 -1.76 -9.94 4.06
CA ARG A 237 -2.80 -9.35 4.93
C ARG A 237 -2.66 -7.83 4.98
N LEU A 238 -3.74 -7.11 4.64
CA LEU A 238 -3.75 -5.65 4.53
C LEU A 238 -4.49 -4.95 5.70
N PHE A 239 -5.69 -5.41 6.06
CA PHE A 239 -6.68 -4.65 6.82
C PHE A 239 -6.13 -4.02 8.11
N ASN A 240 -5.39 -4.79 8.92
CA ASN A 240 -4.83 -4.30 10.18
C ASN A 240 -3.29 -4.25 10.17
N ARG A 241 -2.68 -4.12 8.99
CA ARG A 241 -1.22 -3.99 8.88
C ARG A 241 -0.77 -2.62 9.36
N LYS A 242 0.37 -2.56 10.07
CA LYS A 242 1.07 -1.30 10.32
C LYS A 242 1.81 -0.91 9.03
N LEU A 243 1.48 0.23 8.46
CA LEU A 243 2.16 0.76 7.28
C LEU A 243 3.60 1.12 7.65
N VAL A 244 4.54 0.65 6.83
CA VAL A 244 5.95 1.08 6.90
C VAL A 244 6.07 2.46 6.27
N ASP A 245 5.48 2.62 5.09
CA ASP A 245 5.36 3.90 4.39
C ASP A 245 3.99 4.52 4.65
N ALA A 246 3.80 5.08 5.84
CA ALA A 246 2.60 5.86 6.15
C ALA A 246 2.62 7.20 5.38
N PRO A 247 1.48 7.66 4.84
CA PRO A 247 1.45 8.90 4.08
C PRO A 247 1.60 10.10 5.02
N THR A 248 2.28 11.14 4.54
CA THR A 248 2.42 12.40 5.26
C THR A 248 1.04 13.00 5.51
N ARG A 249 0.75 13.31 6.78
CA ARG A 249 -0.46 14.00 7.20
C ARG A 249 -0.29 15.52 7.01
N PRO A 250 -1.16 16.20 6.24
CA PRO A 250 -1.08 17.64 6.04
C PRO A 250 -1.12 18.41 7.36
N ARG A 251 -0.30 19.46 7.49
CA ARG A 251 -0.30 20.34 8.68
C ARG A 251 -1.30 21.47 8.49
N GLY A 252 -1.97 21.84 9.58
CA GLY A 252 -3.01 22.87 9.59
C GLY A 252 -4.14 22.55 8.61
N ALA A 253 -4.82 23.58 8.11
CA ALA A 253 -5.88 23.46 7.11
C ALA A 253 -5.35 23.49 5.66
N SER A 254 -4.09 23.09 5.41
CA SER A 254 -3.51 23.12 4.06
C SER A 254 -4.25 22.21 3.07
N ILE A 255 -4.88 21.14 3.58
CA ILE A 255 -5.81 20.29 2.85
C ILE A 255 -7.02 20.03 3.76
N PRO A 256 -8.09 20.85 3.69
CA PRO A 256 -9.22 20.78 4.62
C PRO A 256 -9.85 19.39 4.73
N LEU A 257 -9.99 18.68 3.60
CA LEU A 257 -10.58 17.34 3.54
C LEU A 257 -9.79 16.27 4.30
N LEU A 258 -8.52 16.52 4.65
CA LEU A 258 -7.63 15.56 5.33
C LEU A 258 -7.21 16.01 6.73
N VAL A 259 -7.82 17.08 7.27
CA VAL A 259 -7.53 17.56 8.64
C VAL A 259 -7.77 16.46 9.67
N HIS A 260 -8.81 15.64 9.45
CA HIS A 260 -9.21 14.54 10.33
C HIS A 260 -8.13 13.46 10.52
N LEU A 261 -7.11 13.36 9.63
CA LEU A 261 -5.99 12.43 9.82
C LEU A 261 -5.14 12.75 11.07
N ARG A 262 -5.30 13.96 11.62
CA ARG A 262 -4.60 14.41 12.83
C ARG A 262 -5.46 14.36 14.08
N ASP A 263 -6.70 13.90 13.99
CA ASP A 263 -7.60 13.78 15.13
C ASP A 263 -7.19 12.56 15.98
N ASP A 264 -7.03 12.74 17.29
CA ASP A 264 -6.47 11.74 18.23
C ASP A 264 -7.51 10.72 18.74
N HIS A 265 -8.16 9.97 17.84
CA HIS A 265 -9.33 9.17 18.20
C HIS A 265 -9.28 7.67 17.83
N ALA A 266 -8.17 7.13 17.31
CA ALA A 266 -8.13 5.72 16.87
C ALA A 266 -6.81 4.97 17.13
N PRO A 267 -6.85 3.66 17.43
CA PRO A 267 -5.67 2.79 17.38
C PRO A 267 -4.98 2.84 16.02
N LYS A 268 -3.64 2.83 16.01
CA LYS A 268 -2.81 2.98 14.79
C LYS A 268 -3.10 4.26 13.97
N GLN A 269 -3.60 5.33 14.59
CA GLN A 269 -3.84 6.63 13.94
C GLN A 269 -2.73 7.06 12.98
N ASP A 270 -1.46 6.83 13.31
CA ASP A 270 -0.32 7.26 12.48
C ASP A 270 0.03 6.30 11.35
N PHE A 271 -0.24 5.01 11.52
CA PHE A 271 0.30 3.94 10.67
C PHE A 271 -0.77 2.95 10.19
N GLY A 272 -2.04 3.27 10.38
CA GLY A 272 -3.17 2.46 9.96
C GLY A 272 -3.43 2.59 8.46
N LEU A 273 -4.10 1.58 7.90
CA LEU A 273 -4.51 1.57 6.51
C LEU A 273 -5.44 2.74 6.15
N TYR A 274 -6.22 3.23 7.12
CA TYR A 274 -7.11 4.38 6.94
C TYR A 274 -6.40 5.58 6.31
N ASN A 275 -5.19 5.91 6.76
CA ASN A 275 -4.43 7.03 6.22
C ASN A 275 -4.12 6.85 4.73
N ALA A 276 -3.77 5.63 4.30
CA ALA A 276 -3.54 5.34 2.88
C ALA A 276 -4.83 5.44 2.07
N LEU A 277 -5.94 4.90 2.59
CA LEU A 277 -7.26 4.99 1.93
C LEU A 277 -7.73 6.45 1.79
N ALA A 278 -7.52 7.28 2.82
CA ALA A 278 -7.90 8.69 2.79
C ALA A 278 -7.11 9.48 1.74
N VAL A 279 -5.79 9.28 1.63
CA VAL A 279 -5.00 9.96 0.59
C VAL A 279 -5.32 9.43 -0.80
N MET A 280 -5.63 8.14 -0.96
CA MET A 280 -6.14 7.60 -2.23
C MET A 280 -7.47 8.23 -2.62
N ALA A 281 -8.43 8.30 -1.69
CA ALA A 281 -9.70 8.97 -1.91
C ALA A 281 -9.49 10.42 -2.36
N TYR A 282 -8.58 11.14 -1.69
CA TYR A 282 -8.26 12.52 -2.05
C TYR A 282 -7.67 12.64 -3.47
N LEU A 283 -6.71 11.79 -3.84
CA LEU A 283 -6.12 11.78 -5.19
C LEU A 283 -7.17 11.44 -6.25
N LEU A 284 -8.05 10.48 -5.96
CA LEU A 284 -9.13 10.06 -6.86
C LEU A 284 -10.13 11.18 -7.15
N ARG A 285 -10.25 12.23 -6.32
CA ARG A 285 -11.11 13.39 -6.64
C ARG A 285 -10.71 14.14 -7.91
N SER A 286 -9.46 13.99 -8.34
CA SER A 286 -8.95 14.58 -9.59
C SER A 286 -9.01 13.59 -10.76
N ILE A 287 -9.66 12.43 -10.56
CA ILE A 287 -9.79 11.32 -11.51
C ILE A 287 -11.27 10.89 -11.55
N SER A 288 -11.73 10.31 -12.66
CA SER A 288 -13.11 9.82 -12.77
C SER A 288 -13.44 8.69 -11.79
N GLY A 289 -14.68 8.66 -11.29
CA GLY A 289 -15.24 7.56 -10.52
C GLY A 289 -14.88 7.57 -9.02
N TYR A 290 -14.56 8.74 -8.48
CA TYR A 290 -14.33 8.95 -7.04
C TYR A 290 -15.55 8.55 -6.20
N SER A 291 -16.75 9.02 -6.56
CA SER A 291 -17.99 8.82 -5.80
C SER A 291 -18.33 7.33 -5.70
N GLU A 292 -18.22 6.61 -6.82
CA GLU A 292 -18.45 5.17 -6.90
C GLU A 292 -17.45 4.39 -6.02
N TRP A 293 -16.17 4.77 -6.08
CA TRP A 293 -15.13 4.13 -5.28
C TRP A 293 -15.36 4.34 -3.77
N VAL A 294 -15.66 5.57 -3.34
CA VAL A 294 -15.97 5.88 -1.94
C VAL A 294 -17.17 5.09 -1.44
N ASN A 295 -18.25 5.01 -2.21
CA ASN A 295 -19.46 4.26 -1.84
C ASN A 295 -19.16 2.76 -1.67
N ARG A 296 -18.37 2.16 -2.56
CA ARG A 296 -17.95 0.76 -2.39
C ARG A 296 -17.04 0.56 -1.19
N LEU A 297 -16.13 1.49 -0.90
CA LEU A 297 -15.31 1.42 0.32
C LEU A 297 -16.19 1.41 1.57
N ARG A 298 -17.17 2.32 1.65
CA ARG A 298 -18.14 2.38 2.76
C ARG A 298 -18.87 1.06 2.93
N ASN A 299 -19.32 0.44 1.84
CA ASN A 299 -19.98 -0.87 1.89
C ASN A 299 -19.03 -1.99 2.34
N ILE A 300 -17.78 -1.99 1.87
CA ILE A 300 -16.77 -2.98 2.30
C ILE A 300 -16.53 -2.83 3.81
N VAL A 301 -16.21 -1.62 4.28
CA VAL A 301 -15.91 -1.33 5.69
C VAL A 301 -17.12 -1.57 6.59
N GLY A 302 -18.34 -1.24 6.12
CA GLY A 302 -19.59 -1.54 6.83
C GLY A 302 -19.89 -3.04 6.94
N GLY A 303 -19.34 -3.85 6.03
CA GLY A 303 -19.36 -5.32 6.09
C GLY A 303 -18.20 -5.94 6.86
N PHE A 304 -17.51 -5.19 7.72
CA PHE A 304 -16.47 -5.74 8.58
C PHE A 304 -17.06 -6.83 9.50
N PRO A 305 -16.39 -8.00 9.63
CA PRO A 305 -16.97 -9.12 10.36
C PRO A 305 -17.06 -8.87 11.87
N SER A 306 -18.07 -9.49 12.49
CA SER A 306 -18.34 -9.37 13.93
C SER A 306 -17.36 -10.20 14.76
N VAL A 307 -16.14 -9.70 14.93
CA VAL A 307 -15.08 -10.35 15.72
C VAL A 307 -15.00 -9.71 17.13
N PRO A 308 -15.16 -10.47 18.24
CA PRO A 308 -15.36 -9.91 19.59
C PRO A 308 -14.28 -8.95 20.12
N PHE A 309 -13.07 -9.01 19.57
CA PHE A 309 -11.89 -8.28 20.06
C PHE A 309 -11.23 -7.43 18.96
N LEU A 310 -11.92 -7.24 17.83
CA LEU A 310 -11.36 -6.55 16.67
C LEU A 310 -12.45 -5.78 15.93
N GLY A 311 -12.24 -4.49 15.71
CA GLY A 311 -13.09 -3.64 14.89
C GLY A 311 -12.32 -2.94 13.77
N ILE A 312 -13.03 -2.06 13.06
CA ILE A 312 -12.47 -1.22 11.99
C ILE A 312 -11.42 -0.23 12.52
N ASP A 313 -11.49 0.10 13.81
CA ASP A 313 -10.50 0.89 14.55
C ASP A 313 -9.08 0.28 14.46
N SER A 314 -8.99 -1.05 14.33
CA SER A 314 -7.72 -1.76 14.16
C SER A 314 -6.99 -1.45 12.83
N MET A 315 -7.71 -0.84 11.88
CA MET A 315 -7.20 -0.34 10.60
C MET A 315 -6.98 1.20 10.63
N GLY A 316 -7.35 1.88 11.72
CA GLY A 316 -7.27 3.32 11.88
C GLY A 316 -8.56 4.10 11.60
N PHE A 317 -9.70 3.43 11.34
CA PHE A 317 -10.99 4.12 11.20
C PHE A 317 -11.48 4.60 12.57
N GLY A 318 -11.57 5.90 12.76
CA GLY A 318 -12.17 6.51 13.97
C GLY A 318 -13.69 6.44 13.98
N GLU A 319 -14.29 6.76 15.13
CA GLU A 319 -15.74 6.92 15.25
C GLU A 319 -16.23 8.04 14.32
N GLY A 320 -17.33 7.79 13.59
CA GLY A 320 -17.90 8.77 12.67
C GLY A 320 -17.03 9.07 11.45
N TRP A 321 -16.05 8.22 11.12
CA TRP A 321 -15.15 8.41 9.97
C TRP A 321 -15.93 8.70 8.67
N ASP A 322 -17.08 8.06 8.50
CA ASP A 322 -17.92 8.14 7.31
C ASP A 322 -18.68 9.49 7.21
N ARG A 323 -18.64 10.31 8.25
CA ARG A 323 -19.20 11.67 8.28
C ARG A 323 -18.21 12.75 7.87
N HIS A 324 -16.91 12.44 7.80
CA HIS A 324 -15.96 13.45 7.31
C HIS A 324 -16.29 13.81 5.86
N GLU A 325 -16.02 15.06 5.48
CA GLU A 325 -16.35 15.60 4.16
C GLU A 325 -15.82 14.73 3.02
N LEU A 326 -14.60 14.19 3.17
CA LEU A 326 -13.98 13.25 2.23
C LEU A 326 -14.81 11.98 1.94
N TRP A 327 -15.64 11.55 2.88
CA TRP A 327 -16.40 10.30 2.79
C TRP A 327 -17.90 10.52 2.63
N SER A 328 -18.39 11.75 2.85
CA SER A 328 -19.80 12.12 2.83
C SER A 328 -20.23 12.78 1.51
N GLN A 329 -19.32 13.41 0.78
CA GLN A 329 -19.61 13.98 -0.54
C GLN A 329 -19.44 12.91 -1.63
N ALA A 330 -20.45 12.06 -1.81
CA ALA A 330 -20.75 11.57 -3.15
C ALA A 330 -21.35 12.78 -3.88
N SER A 331 -20.59 13.42 -4.77
CA SER A 331 -21.17 14.46 -5.62
C SER A 331 -22.38 13.87 -6.36
N PRO A 332 -23.56 14.51 -6.33
CA PRO A 332 -24.63 14.15 -7.24
C PRO A 332 -24.19 14.60 -8.64
N GLY A 333 -23.64 13.67 -9.42
CA GLY A 333 -23.23 13.89 -10.80
C GLY A 333 -21.74 13.63 -11.03
N ASP A 334 -21.37 12.35 -11.08
CA ASP A 334 -20.40 11.87 -12.07
C ASP A 334 -21.18 11.43 -13.32
#